data_AF-A0A1F9Q3I8-F1
#
_entry.id   AF-A0A1F9Q3I8-F1
#
_cell.length_a   1.000
_cell.length_b   1.000
_cell.length_c   1.000
_cell.angle_alpha   90.00
_cell.angle_beta   90.00
_cell.angle_gamma   90.00
#
_symmetry.space_group_name_H-M   'P 1'
#
loop_
_entity.id
_entity.type
_entity.pdbx_description
1 polymer ?
#
loop_
_entity_poly.entity_id
_entity_poly.type
_entity_poly.pdbx_seq_one_letter_code
_entity_poly.pdbx_strand_id
1 'polypeptide(L)'
;MTELDKALAIFRQDTDDPKNQSRFFDLFLNSSFFVPTVPEGEQPEAVAGAPVAEGQVLPLIIEAEGNDYLILFDTRERLYAWAEAEVKYVEVPGHVLAATSAAPLHWALNVGTEHSKQFLPEEIAWLKEVVERCNAEAAKEAEAKPNL
;
A
#
# COMPACT_ATOMS: atom_id res chain seq x y z
N MET A 1 17.01 -4.91 -6.35
CA MET A 1 17.11 -3.96 -5.22
C MET A 1 16.63 -2.60 -5.72
N THR A 2 15.45 -2.18 -5.28
CA THR A 2 14.78 -0.93 -5.66
C THR A 2 15.21 0.21 -4.73
N GLU A 3 14.77 1.44 -5.03
CA GLU A 3 14.98 2.57 -4.11
C GLU A 3 14.24 2.36 -2.79
N LEU A 4 13.06 1.71 -2.83
CA LEU A 4 12.30 1.35 -1.65
C LEU A 4 13.05 0.34 -0.79
N ASP A 5 13.70 -0.66 -1.40
CA ASP A 5 14.57 -1.61 -0.70
C ASP A 5 15.70 -0.91 0.06
N LYS A 6 16.34 0.08 -0.58
CA LYS A 6 17.40 0.87 0.05
C LYS A 6 16.87 1.68 1.22
N ALA A 7 15.75 2.36 1.03
CA ALA A 7 15.12 3.16 2.09
C ALA A 7 14.70 2.28 3.27
N LEU A 8 14.15 1.09 3.00
CA LEU A 8 13.81 0.12 4.04
C LEU A 8 15.03 -0.39 4.78
N ALA A 9 16.12 -0.71 4.06
CA ALA A 9 17.37 -1.16 4.67
C ALA A 9 17.97 -0.09 5.60
N ILE A 10 17.90 1.18 5.21
CA ILE A 10 18.33 2.32 6.04
C ILE A 10 17.41 2.47 7.26
N PHE A 11 16.09 2.43 7.06
CA PHE A 11 15.12 2.50 8.15
C PHE A 11 15.32 1.39 9.19
N ARG A 12 15.64 0.16 8.75
CA ARG A 12 15.95 -0.96 9.65
C ARG A 12 17.26 -0.81 10.42
N GLN A 13 18.22 -0.03 9.91
CA GLN A 13 19.47 0.23 10.62
C GLN A 13 19.27 1.22 11.78
N ASP A 14 18.34 2.16 11.63
CA ASP A 14 18.02 3.16 12.64
C ASP A 14 16.52 3.47 12.62
N THR A 15 15.75 2.64 13.34
CA THR A 15 14.29 2.71 13.40
C THR A 15 13.78 3.91 14.18
N ASP A 16 14.62 4.53 15.02
CA ASP A 16 14.27 5.68 15.86
C ASP A 16 14.58 7.02 15.18
N ASP A 17 15.28 7.03 14.03
CA ASP A 17 15.53 8.26 13.28
C ASP A 17 14.27 8.71 12.50
N PRO A 18 13.62 9.82 12.91
CA PRO A 18 12.43 10.32 12.26
C PRO A 18 12.68 10.75 10.80
N LYS A 19 13.93 11.06 10.41
CA LYS A 19 14.27 11.39 9.03
C LYS A 19 14.22 10.16 8.14
N ASN A 20 14.73 9.02 8.62
CA ASN A 20 14.72 7.76 7.88
C ASN A 20 13.31 7.20 7.75
N GLN A 21 12.52 7.28 8.83
CA GLN A 21 11.08 7.01 8.79
C GLN A 21 10.39 7.85 7.72
N SER A 22 10.49 9.18 7.82
CA SER A 22 9.82 10.11 6.91
C SER A 22 10.23 9.84 5.46
N ARG A 23 11.53 9.60 5.19
CA ARG A 23 12.02 9.29 3.85
C ARG A 23 11.47 7.98 3.30
N PHE A 24 11.39 6.93 4.12
CA PHE A 24 10.84 5.65 3.68
C PHE A 24 9.36 5.77 3.34
N PHE A 25 8.58 6.40 4.22
CA PHE A 25 7.15 6.58 4.03
C PHE A 25 6.82 7.53 2.88
N ASP A 26 7.55 8.63 2.73
CA ASP A 26 7.41 9.53 1.58
C ASP A 26 7.70 8.78 0.26
N LEU A 27 8.79 8.00 0.22
CA LEU A 27 9.09 7.19 -0.95
C LEU A 27 8.00 6.14 -1.22
N PHE A 28 7.48 5.50 -0.17
CA PHE A 28 6.37 4.55 -0.30
C PHE A 28 5.14 5.23 -0.92
N LEU A 29 4.71 6.38 -0.40
CA LEU A 29 3.53 7.10 -0.89
C LEU A 29 3.66 7.53 -2.35
N ASN A 30 4.87 7.91 -2.77
CA ASN A 30 5.19 8.33 -4.14
C ASN A 30 5.53 7.16 -5.09
N SER A 31 5.52 5.91 -4.61
CA SER A 31 5.79 4.71 -5.43
C SER A 31 4.51 4.00 -5.83
N SER A 32 4.56 3.27 -6.94
CA SER A 32 3.49 2.34 -7.35
C SER A 32 3.73 0.94 -6.79
N PHE A 33 2.64 0.27 -6.41
CA PHE A 33 2.66 -1.12 -5.96
C PHE A 33 1.74 -2.00 -6.79
N PHE A 34 2.17 -3.25 -6.97
CA PHE A 34 1.42 -4.31 -7.60
C PHE A 34 0.65 -5.07 -6.52
N VAL A 35 -0.68 -4.96 -6.56
CA VAL A 35 -1.58 -5.62 -5.63
C VAL A 35 -2.21 -6.80 -6.35
N PRO A 36 -2.02 -8.06 -5.89
CA PRO A 36 -2.72 -9.21 -6.44
C PRO A 36 -4.22 -9.03 -6.27
N THR A 37 -5.00 -9.54 -7.23
CA THR A 37 -6.46 -9.36 -7.26
C THR A 37 -7.14 -10.70 -7.32
N VAL A 38 -8.26 -10.84 -6.63
CA VAL A 38 -9.05 -12.07 -6.62
C VAL A 38 -9.68 -12.27 -8.01
N PRO A 39 -9.60 -13.47 -8.61
CA PRO A 39 -10.24 -13.74 -9.88
C PRO A 39 -11.77 -13.56 -9.81
N GLU A 40 -12.35 -13.02 -10.88
CA GLU A 40 -13.80 -12.84 -11.02
C GLU A 40 -14.54 -14.16 -10.78
N GLY A 41 -15.36 -14.22 -9.73
CA GLY A 41 -16.14 -15.41 -9.35
C GLY A 41 -15.81 -15.95 -7.96
N GLU A 42 -14.67 -15.58 -7.39
CA GLU A 42 -14.34 -15.85 -5.98
C GLU A 42 -14.65 -14.59 -5.16
N GLN A 43 -15.65 -14.66 -4.29
CA GLN A 43 -15.87 -13.63 -3.28
C GLN A 43 -14.92 -13.91 -2.12
N PRO A 44 -13.93 -13.05 -1.82
CA PRO A 44 -13.18 -13.19 -0.59
C PRO A 44 -14.16 -12.98 0.57
N GLU A 45 -14.18 -13.92 1.53
CA GLU A 45 -15.02 -13.84 2.73
C GLU A 45 -14.70 -12.60 3.60
N ALA A 46 -13.56 -11.94 3.36
CA ALA A 46 -12.96 -10.94 4.24
C ALA A 46 -13.25 -9.45 3.93
N VAL A 47 -13.95 -9.09 2.85
CA VAL A 47 -14.39 -7.67 2.69
C VAL A 47 -15.69 -7.43 3.45
N ALA A 48 -15.56 -7.34 4.77
CA ALA A 48 -16.61 -6.88 5.64
C ALA A 48 -16.90 -5.39 5.39
N GLY A 49 -17.83 -5.09 4.48
CA GLY A 49 -18.62 -3.85 4.56
C GLY A 49 -18.77 -2.99 3.31
N ALA A 50 -18.24 -3.36 2.13
CA ALA A 50 -18.47 -2.60 0.90
C ALA A 50 -19.22 -3.45 -0.14
N PRO A 51 -20.37 -3.00 -0.67
CA PRO A 51 -21.00 -3.67 -1.80
C PRO A 51 -20.03 -3.61 -2.99
N VAL A 52 -19.60 -4.79 -3.45
CA VAL A 52 -18.74 -4.92 -4.61
C VAL A 52 -19.59 -4.65 -5.85
N ALA A 53 -19.34 -3.55 -6.56
CA ALA A 53 -20.01 -3.27 -7.82
C ALA A 53 -19.55 -4.27 -8.90
N GLU A 54 -20.43 -4.64 -9.82
CA GLU A 54 -20.08 -5.50 -10.95
C GLU A 54 -18.93 -4.85 -11.76
N GLY A 55 -17.81 -5.58 -11.89
CA GLY A 55 -16.58 -5.09 -12.53
C GLY A 55 -15.53 -4.46 -11.58
N GLN A 56 -15.74 -4.52 -10.27
CA GLN A 56 -14.79 -3.99 -9.30
C GLN A 56 -13.67 -5.02 -9.03
N VAL A 57 -12.43 -4.62 -9.28
CA VAL A 57 -11.24 -5.44 -9.03
C VAL A 57 -10.97 -5.46 -7.53
N LEU A 58 -11.19 -6.61 -6.88
CA LEU A 58 -10.97 -6.78 -5.46
C LEU A 58 -9.50 -7.14 -5.20
N PRO A 59 -8.79 -6.40 -4.33
CA PRO A 59 -7.45 -6.79 -3.92
C PRO A 59 -7.50 -8.07 -3.08
N LEU A 60 -6.43 -8.86 -3.17
CA LEU A 60 -6.26 -10.07 -2.39
C LEU A 60 -5.84 -9.71 -0.97
N ILE A 61 -6.69 -10.07 -0.01
CA ILE A 61 -6.47 -9.92 1.43
C ILE A 61 -6.31 -11.32 2.02
N ILE A 62 -5.30 -11.50 2.86
CA ILE A 62 -5.00 -12.77 3.52
C ILE A 62 -5.18 -12.59 5.02
N GLU A 63 -6.00 -13.44 5.64
CA GLU A 63 -6.09 -13.51 7.09
C GLU A 63 -4.90 -14.31 7.64
N ALA A 64 -4.13 -13.70 8.54
CA ALA A 64 -3.05 -14.35 9.26
C ALA A 64 -3.07 -13.93 10.72
N GLU A 65 -2.97 -14.89 11.64
CA GLU A 65 -2.93 -14.62 13.09
C GLU A 65 -4.13 -13.80 13.62
N GLY A 66 -5.29 -13.92 12.95
CA GLY A 66 -6.51 -13.17 13.27
C GLY A 66 -6.53 -11.72 12.77
N ASN A 67 -5.60 -11.33 11.90
CA ASN A 67 -5.54 -10.01 11.27
C ASN A 67 -5.61 -10.14 9.74
N ASP A 68 -6.29 -9.20 9.10
CA ASP A 68 -6.36 -9.08 7.65
C ASP A 68 -5.12 -8.35 7.10
N TYR A 69 -4.42 -8.96 6.15
CA TYR A 69 -3.25 -8.37 5.48
C TYR A 69 -3.50 -8.18 3.99
N LEU A 70 -3.42 -6.93 3.54
CA LEU A 70 -3.32 -6.58 2.13
C LEU A 70 -1.89 -6.85 1.64
N ILE A 71 -1.76 -7.72 0.64
CA ILE A 71 -0.45 -8.07 0.08
C ILE A 71 -0.05 -7.06 -0.98
N LEU A 72 1.16 -6.51 -0.89
CA LEU A 72 1.69 -5.48 -1.79
C LEU A 72 3.08 -5.86 -2.28
N PHE A 73 3.39 -5.59 -3.55
CA PHE A 73 4.74 -5.78 -4.10
C PHE A 73 5.22 -4.53 -4.85
N ASP A 74 6.49 -4.19 -4.72
CA ASP A 74 7.08 -3.08 -5.48
C ASP A 74 7.45 -3.48 -6.93
N THR A 75 7.58 -4.78 -7.22
CA THR A 75 7.84 -5.29 -8.57
C THR A 75 6.96 -6.49 -8.93
N ARG A 76 6.65 -6.63 -10.23
CA ARG A 76 5.91 -7.78 -10.78
C ARG A 76 6.64 -9.11 -10.59
N GLU A 77 7.97 -9.08 -10.68
CA GLU A 77 8.80 -10.27 -10.48
C GLU A 77 8.61 -10.84 -9.06
N ARG A 78 8.53 -9.98 -8.04
CA ARG A 78 8.28 -10.41 -6.65
C ARG A 78 6.87 -10.93 -6.46
N LEU A 79 5.89 -10.29 -7.07
CA LEU A 79 4.50 -10.76 -7.07
C LEU A 79 4.40 -12.19 -7.64
N TYR A 80 4.94 -12.43 -8.83
CA TYR A 80 4.86 -13.73 -9.48
C TYR A 80 5.70 -14.80 -8.77
N ALA A 81 6.85 -14.40 -8.21
CA ALA A 81 7.66 -15.30 -7.39
C ALA A 81 6.92 -15.74 -6.12
N TRP A 82 6.19 -14.81 -5.47
CA TRP A 82 5.37 -15.13 -4.30
C TRP A 82 4.14 -15.97 -4.66
N ALA A 83 3.45 -15.65 -5.75
CA ALA A 83 2.27 -16.39 -6.19
C ALA A 83 2.59 -17.74 -6.86
N GLU A 84 3.88 -18.01 -7.12
CA GLU A 84 4.38 -19.15 -7.92
C GLU A 84 3.73 -19.29 -9.32
N ALA A 85 3.02 -18.24 -9.77
CA ALA A 85 2.25 -18.22 -11.00
C ALA A 85 2.01 -16.77 -11.48
N GLU A 86 1.66 -16.62 -12.75
CA GLU A 86 1.17 -15.34 -13.28
C GLU A 86 -0.26 -15.09 -12.79
N VAL A 87 -0.40 -14.18 -11.83
CA VAL A 87 -1.69 -13.78 -11.26
C VAL A 87 -2.13 -12.42 -11.79
N LYS A 88 -3.45 -12.17 -11.80
CA LYS A 88 -3.97 -10.82 -12.07
C LYS A 88 -3.56 -9.87 -10.94
N TYR A 89 -3.20 -8.66 -11.32
CA TYR A 89 -2.84 -7.59 -10.40
C TYR A 89 -3.36 -6.24 -10.88
N VAL A 90 -3.43 -5.31 -9.94
CA VAL A 90 -3.65 -3.89 -10.21
C VAL A 90 -2.45 -3.09 -9.71
N GLU A 91 -2.06 -2.08 -10.47
CA GLU A 91 -1.03 -1.13 -10.05
C GLU A 91 -1.71 0.03 -9.34
N VAL A 92 -1.34 0.26 -8.07
CA VAL A 92 -1.93 1.30 -7.24
C VAL A 92 -0.80 2.14 -6.60
N PRO A 93 -0.84 3.47 -6.73
CA PRO A 93 0.09 4.34 -6.02
C PRO A 93 -0.05 4.20 -4.50
N GLY A 94 1.06 4.28 -3.76
CA GLY A 94 1.08 4.15 -2.31
C GLY A 94 0.17 5.17 -1.60
N HIS A 95 0.10 6.39 -2.11
CA HIS A 95 -0.82 7.41 -1.59
C HIS A 95 -2.30 7.05 -1.77
N VAL A 96 -2.66 6.35 -2.86
CA VAL A 96 -4.02 5.84 -3.06
C VAL A 96 -4.31 4.69 -2.11
N LEU A 97 -3.35 3.78 -1.90
CA LEU A 97 -3.47 2.70 -0.91
C LEU A 97 -3.75 3.27 0.49
N ALA A 98 -2.98 4.29 0.91
CA ALA A 98 -3.18 4.96 2.19
C ALA A 98 -4.55 5.62 2.31
N ALA A 99 -5.00 6.32 1.28
CA ALA A 99 -6.30 7.00 1.29
C ALA A 99 -7.49 6.03 1.32
N THR A 100 -7.38 4.89 0.62
CA THR A 100 -8.46 3.91 0.43
C THR A 100 -8.50 2.84 1.50
N SER A 101 -7.39 2.60 2.20
CA SER A 101 -7.36 1.62 3.29
C SER A 101 -8.04 2.14 4.55
N ALA A 102 -8.65 1.21 5.28
CA ALA A 102 -9.33 1.47 6.55
C ALA A 102 -8.92 0.41 7.57
N ALA A 103 -8.79 0.80 8.84
CA ALA A 103 -8.55 -0.11 9.94
C ALA A 103 -9.69 -1.16 10.05
N PRO A 104 -9.42 -2.40 10.47
CA PRO A 104 -8.16 -2.92 11.04
C PRO A 104 -7.20 -3.55 10.02
N LEU A 105 -7.32 -3.23 8.73
CA LEU A 105 -6.49 -3.81 7.67
C LEU A 105 -5.01 -3.48 7.88
N HIS A 106 -4.17 -4.51 7.86
CA HIS A 106 -2.72 -4.41 7.83
C HIS A 106 -2.23 -4.49 6.39
N TRP A 107 -1.02 -4.02 6.12
CA TRP A 107 -0.38 -4.28 4.82
C TRP A 107 0.87 -5.12 4.99
N ALA A 108 1.13 -5.98 4.02
CA ALA A 108 2.31 -6.80 3.95
C ALA A 108 3.02 -6.54 2.62
N LEU A 109 4.10 -5.77 2.69
CA LEU A 109 4.94 -5.43 1.55
C LEU A 109 5.99 -6.52 1.32
N ASN A 110 6.18 -6.93 0.07
CA ASN A 110 7.26 -7.80 -0.40
C ASN A 110 7.39 -9.10 0.40
N VAL A 111 6.24 -9.69 0.74
CA VAL A 111 6.15 -10.95 1.49
C VAL A 111 6.93 -12.05 0.78
N GLY A 112 7.65 -12.88 1.55
CA GLY A 112 8.50 -13.93 1.00
C GLY A 112 9.88 -13.44 0.53
N THR A 113 10.22 -12.17 0.74
CA THR A 113 11.55 -11.62 0.41
C THR A 113 12.27 -11.07 1.65
N GLU A 114 13.58 -10.87 1.54
CA GLU A 114 14.41 -10.22 2.57
C GLU A 114 13.99 -8.76 2.84
N HIS A 115 13.25 -8.15 1.90
CA HIS A 115 12.79 -6.76 1.96
C HIS A 115 11.31 -6.67 2.38
N SER A 116 10.82 -7.70 3.08
CA SER A 116 9.45 -7.73 3.59
C SER A 116 9.23 -6.72 4.72
N LYS A 117 8.11 -5.98 4.69
CA LYS A 117 7.70 -5.12 5.81
C LYS A 117 6.21 -5.22 6.03
N GLN A 118 5.81 -5.39 7.28
CA GLN A 118 4.44 -5.25 7.71
C GLN A 118 4.17 -3.79 8.11
N PHE A 119 2.97 -3.32 7.79
CA PHE A 119 2.44 -2.02 8.19
C PHE A 119 1.24 -2.26 9.10
N LEU A 120 1.32 -1.67 10.29
CA LEU A 120 0.26 -1.71 11.28
C LEU A 120 -0.86 -0.72 10.91
N PRO A 121 -2.11 -0.95 11.36
CA PRO A 121 -3.23 -0.04 11.11
C PRO A 121 -2.96 1.38 11.61
N GLU A 122 -2.19 1.53 12.69
CA GLU A 122 -1.75 2.83 13.20
C GLU A 122 -0.81 3.55 12.22
N GLU A 123 0.14 2.83 11.61
CA GLU A 123 1.05 3.39 10.59
C GLU A 123 0.25 3.80 9.35
N ILE A 124 -0.72 2.97 8.94
CA ILE A 124 -1.59 3.22 7.78
C ILE A 124 -2.48 4.44 8.03
N ALA A 125 -3.06 4.56 9.23
CA ALA A 125 -3.87 5.70 9.61
C ALA A 125 -3.04 7.00 9.58
N TRP A 126 -1.81 6.97 10.11
CA TRP A 126 -0.90 8.10 10.04
C TRP A 126 -0.54 8.47 8.58
N LEU A 127 -0.25 7.48 7.74
CA LEU A 127 0.01 7.70 6.30
C LEU A 127 -1.18 8.36 5.60
N LYS A 128 -2.39 7.93 5.94
CA LYS A 128 -3.62 8.52 5.42
C LYS A 128 -3.73 10.01 5.80
N GLU A 129 -3.49 10.36 7.07
CA GLU A 129 -3.51 11.75 7.51
C GLU A 129 -2.45 12.61 6.77
N VAL A 130 -1.27 12.04 6.51
CA VAL A 130 -0.22 12.71 5.73
C VAL A 130 -0.70 12.98 4.30
N VAL A 131 -1.31 12.00 3.64
CA VAL A 131 -1.87 12.14 2.29
C VAL A 131 -3.01 13.15 2.26
N GLU A 132 -3.93 13.11 3.22
CA GLU A 132 -5.03 14.07 3.34
C GLU A 132 -4.53 15.50 3.49
N ARG A 133 -3.49 15.71 4.31
CA ARG A 133 -2.84 17.02 4.45
C ARG A 133 -2.19 17.48 3.14
N CYS A 134 -1.42 16.63 2.47
CA CYS A 134 -0.79 16.97 1.19
C CYS A 134 -1.84 17.28 0.10
N ASN A 135 -2.92 16.51 0.03
CA ASN A 135 -4.02 16.77 -0.91
C ASN A 135 -4.74 18.09 -0.61
N ALA A 136 -4.97 18.41 0.67
CA ALA A 136 -5.59 19.66 1.08
C ALA A 136 -4.71 20.88 0.77
N GLU A 137 -3.39 20.75 0.89
CA GLU A 137 -2.42 21.80 0.50
C GLU A 137 -2.41 21.99 -1.03
N ALA A 138 -2.35 20.90 -1.80
CA ALA A 138 -2.42 20.95 -3.26
C ALA A 138 -3.72 21.56 -3.78
N ALA A 139 -4.86 21.27 -3.13
CA ALA A 139 -6.15 21.87 -3.47
C ALA A 139 -6.15 23.40 -3.26
N LYS A 140 -5.57 23.87 -2.15
CA LYS A 140 -5.44 25.31 -1.87
C LYS A 140 -4.52 26.02 -2.87
N GLU A 141 -3.43 25.38 -3.30
CA GLU A 141 -2.54 25.94 -4.34
C GLU A 141 -3.19 25.96 -5.72
N ALA A 142 -4.02 24.97 -6.05
CA ALA A 142 -4.79 24.93 -7.29
C ALA A 142 -5.87 26.02 -7.34
N GLU A 143 -6.52 26.31 -6.21
CA GLU A 143 -7.49 27.41 -6.08
C GLU A 143 -6.82 28.80 -6.09
N ALA A 144 -5.56 28.91 -5.69
CA ALA A 144 -4.79 30.16 -5.68
C ALA A 144 -4.25 30.58 -7.07
N LYS A 145 -4.43 29.77 -8.11
CA LYS A 145 -4.15 30.13 -9.51
C LYS A 145 -5.43 30.23 -10.35
N PRO A 146 -6.34 31.19 -10.08
CA PRO A 146 -7.36 31.50 -11.07
C PRO A 146 -6.68 32.21 -12.25
N ASN A 147 -6.77 31.60 -13.43
CA ASN A 147 -6.52 32.12 -14.78
C ASN A 147 -5.91 33.53 -14.90
N LEU A 148 -4.72 33.59 -15.49
CA LEU A 148 -4.18 34.79 -16.14
C LEU A 148 -4.52 34.76 -17.63
#